data_AF-A0A409WN91-F1
#
_entry.id   AF-A0A409WN91-F1
#
_cell.length_a   1.000
_cell.length_b   1.000
_cell.length_c   1.000
_cell.angle_alpha   90.00
_cell.angle_beta   90.00
_cell.angle_gamma   90.00
#
_symmetry.space_group_name_H-M   'P 1'
#
loop_
_entity.id
_entity.type
_entity.pdbx_description
1 polymer ?
#
loop_
_entity_poly.entity_id
_entity_poly.type
_entity_poly.pdbx_seq_one_letter_code
_entity_poly.pdbx_strand_id
1 'polypeptide(L)'
;MIYPFGGHHIQKFYCVTKETLLPIYTRFKEACAKHPDADVVVNVASSRSVYTSTLECFEFPQIKAIALIAEGVLRSCSRDPVEG
;
A
#
# COMPACT_ATOMS: atom_id res chain seq x y z
N MET A 1 6.94 -1.36 -5.82
CA MET A 1 6.03 -2.11 -4.92
C MET A 1 6.50 -1.94 -3.50
N ILE A 2 5.60 -2.01 -2.52
CA ILE A 2 5.95 -1.86 -1.09
C ILE A 2 5.62 -3.18 -0.40
N TYR A 3 6.60 -3.76 0.31
CA TYR A 3 6.44 -5.00 1.07
C TYR A 3 7.26 -4.88 2.37
N PRO A 4 6.59 -4.68 3.53
CA PRO A 4 7.28 -4.33 4.78
C PRO A 4 7.98 -5.53 5.45
N PHE A 5 7.69 -6.75 5.02
CA PHE A 5 8.27 -7.97 5.59
C PHE A 5 9.50 -8.42 4.78
N GLY A 6 10.60 -7.69 4.93
CA GLY A 6 11.85 -8.02 4.24
C GLY A 6 12.80 -6.83 4.14
N GLY A 7 13.93 -7.04 3.47
CA GLY A 7 14.85 -5.97 3.09
C GLY A 7 14.49 -5.34 1.75
N HIS A 8 15.10 -4.18 1.45
CA HIS A 8 15.05 -3.61 0.11
C HIS A 8 15.71 -4.56 -0.89
N HIS A 9 15.01 -4.86 -1.98
CA HIS A 9 15.51 -5.72 -3.03
C HIS A 9 14.85 -5.38 -4.37
N ILE A 10 15.36 -5.99 -5.42
CA ILE A 10 14.83 -5.87 -6.77
C ILE A 10 14.14 -7.19 -7.12
N GLN A 11 12.91 -7.11 -7.61
CA GLN A 11 12.15 -8.27 -8.07
C GLN A 11 12.14 -8.28 -9.60
N LYS A 12 12.36 -9.46 -10.18
CA LYS A 12 12.26 -9.67 -11.63
C LYS A 12 10.80 -9.79 -12.06
N PHE A 13 10.45 -9.06 -13.10
CA PHE A 13 9.15 -9.09 -13.77
C PHE A 13 9.35 -9.21 -15.28
N TYR A 14 8.29 -9.64 -15.98
CA TYR A 14 8.29 -9.70 -17.44
C TYR A 14 7.21 -8.79 -17.99
N CYS A 15 7.63 -7.81 -18.79
CA CYS A 15 6.75 -7.03 -19.64
C CYS A 15 6.67 -7.73 -20.99
N VAL A 16 5.66 -8.58 -21.13
CA VAL A 16 5.52 -9.53 -22.25
C VAL A 16 6.71 -10.50 -22.28
N THR A 17 7.66 -10.34 -23.21
CA THR A 17 8.87 -11.18 -23.29
C THR A 17 10.11 -10.49 -22.72
N LYS A 18 10.02 -9.19 -22.39
CA LYS A 18 11.16 -8.41 -21.90
C LYS A 18 11.25 -8.47 -20.38
N GLU A 19 12.38 -8.94 -19.86
CA GLU A 19 12.68 -8.87 -18.42
C GLU A 19 12.83 -7.42 -17.98
N THR A 20 12.18 -7.07 -16.87
CA THR A 20 12.20 -5.76 -16.23
C THR A 20 12.40 -5.94 -14.73
N LEU A 21 13.14 -5.02 -14.13
CA LEU A 21 13.46 -5.05 -12.72
C LEU A 21 12.60 -4.03 -11.99
N LEU A 22 11.81 -4.48 -11.00
CA LEU A 22 10.95 -3.61 -10.20
C LEU A 22 11.54 -3.47 -8.78
N PRO A 23 11.75 -2.24 -8.28
CA PRO A 23 12.21 -2.04 -6.92
C PRO A 23 11.10 -2.36 -5.91
N ILE A 24 11.49 -3.10 -4.87
CA ILE A 24 10.67 -3.41 -3.71
C ILE A 24 11.17 -2.58 -2.53
N TYR A 25 10.27 -1.76 -1.97
CA TYR A 25 10.54 -0.89 -0.84
C TYR A 25 9.95 -1.45 0.45
N THR A 26 10.60 -1.19 1.57
CA THR A 26 10.08 -1.58 2.89
C THR A 26 9.15 -0.52 3.49
N ARG A 27 9.31 0.75 3.09
CA ARG A 27 8.59 1.91 3.62
C ARG A 27 7.89 2.68 2.51
N PHE A 28 6.66 3.14 2.79
CA PHE A 28 5.85 3.90 1.84
C PHE A 28 6.48 5.25 1.48
N LYS A 29 7.04 5.94 2.48
CA LYS A 29 7.75 7.22 2.31
C LYS A 29 8.88 7.17 1.28
N GLU A 30 9.68 6.11 1.31
CA GLU A 30 10.81 5.96 0.38
C GLU A 30 10.35 5.65 -1.04
N ALA A 31 9.26 4.89 -1.18
CA ALA A 31 8.65 4.64 -2.48
C ALA A 31 8.11 5.94 -3.09
N CYS A 32 7.32 6.71 -2.34
CA CYS A 32 6.75 7.98 -2.82
C CYS A 32 7.82 9.01 -3.18
N ALA A 33 8.88 9.13 -2.37
CA ALA A 33 9.97 10.05 -2.64
C ALA A 33 10.72 9.72 -3.95
N LYS A 34 10.80 8.43 -4.33
CA LYS A 34 11.47 7.97 -5.57
C LYS A 34 10.55 7.94 -6.79
N HIS A 35 9.23 7.94 -6.58
CA HIS A 35 8.20 7.88 -7.63
C HIS A 35 7.18 9.01 -7.41
N PRO A 36 7.56 10.28 -7.62
CA PRO A 36 6.71 11.45 -7.33
C PRO A 36 5.51 11.57 -8.29
N ASP A 37 5.55 10.88 -9.43
CA ASP A 37 4.50 10.80 -10.44
C ASP A 37 3.44 9.74 -10.13
N ALA A 38 3.69 8.82 -9.20
CA ALA A 38 2.73 7.82 -8.78
C ALA A 38 1.58 8.47 -7.99
N ASP A 39 0.34 8.29 -8.48
CA ASP A 39 -0.87 8.85 -7.89
C ASP A 39 -1.97 7.82 -7.56
N VAL A 40 -1.73 6.54 -7.83
CA VAL A 40 -2.65 5.44 -7.50
C VAL A 40 -1.94 4.36 -6.69
N VAL A 41 -2.60 3.89 -5.63
CA VAL A 41 -2.15 2.73 -4.84
C VAL A 41 -3.13 1.58 -5.01
N VAL A 42 -2.59 0.39 -5.30
CA VAL A 42 -3.33 -0.88 -5.22
C VAL A 42 -2.91 -1.58 -3.93
N ASN A 43 -3.76 -1.52 -2.90
CA ASN A 43 -3.48 -2.08 -1.59
C ASN A 43 -3.98 -3.53 -1.49
N VAL A 44 -3.03 -4.46 -1.59
CA VAL A 44 -3.24 -5.92 -1.47
C VAL A 44 -2.85 -6.42 -0.06
N ALA A 45 -2.81 -5.53 0.93
CA ALA A 45 -2.63 -5.91 2.32
C ALA A 45 -3.76 -6.84 2.79
N SER A 46 -3.48 -7.69 3.79
CA SER A 46 -4.48 -8.57 4.40
C SER A 46 -5.60 -7.77 5.08
N SER A 47 -6.73 -8.41 5.36
CA SER A 47 -7.85 -7.81 6.09
C SER A 47 -7.47 -7.23 7.46
N ARG A 48 -6.39 -7.74 8.06
CA ARG A 48 -5.86 -7.24 9.35
C ARG A 48 -4.98 -6.00 9.22
N SER A 49 -4.34 -5.80 8.07
CA SER A 49 -3.34 -4.75 7.87
C SER A 49 -3.74 -3.68 6.84
N VAL A 50 -4.81 -3.91 6.08
CA VAL A 50 -5.31 -2.97 5.06
C VAL A 50 -5.73 -1.64 5.67
N TYR A 51 -6.32 -1.63 6.88
CA TYR A 51 -6.76 -0.39 7.52
C TYR A 51 -5.57 0.53 7.83
N THR A 52 -4.57 0.04 8.58
CA THR A 52 -3.41 0.85 8.97
C THR A 52 -2.55 1.26 7.78
N SER A 53 -2.35 0.37 6.80
CA SER A 53 -1.61 0.71 5.57
C SER A 53 -2.34 1.72 4.69
N THR A 54 -3.68 1.73 4.69
CA THR A 54 -4.46 2.76 3.98
C THR A 54 -4.38 4.12 4.67
N LEU A 55 -4.35 4.16 6.01
CA LEU A 55 -4.10 5.40 6.73
C LEU A 55 -2.73 6.01 6.39
N GLU A 56 -1.68 5.18 6.29
CA GLU A 56 -0.35 5.64 5.86
C GLU A 56 -0.41 6.27 4.46
N CYS A 57 -1.21 5.72 3.53
CA CYS A 57 -1.36 6.29 2.18
C CYS A 57 -1.92 7.72 2.20
N PHE A 58 -2.82 8.05 3.14
CA PHE A 58 -3.42 9.39 3.24
C PHE A 58 -2.44 10.48 3.70
N GLU A 59 -1.28 10.10 4.26
CA GLU A 59 -0.22 11.05 4.60
C GLU A 59 0.50 11.61 3.36
N PHE A 60 0.27 11.02 2.17
CA PHE A 60 0.96 11.37 0.94
C PHE A 60 0.02 12.05 -0.05
N PRO A 61 0.08 13.39 -0.19
CA PRO A 61 -0.88 14.15 -1.00
C PRO A 61 -0.80 13.85 -2.51
N GLN A 62 0.29 13.22 -2.99
CA GLN A 62 0.40 12.78 -4.38
C GLN A 62 -0.56 11.62 -4.72
N ILE A 63 -0.99 10.85 -3.72
CA ILE A 63 -1.86 9.69 -3.91
C ILE A 63 -3.32 10.16 -3.96
N LYS A 64 -3.94 10.03 -5.13
CA LYS A 64 -5.30 10.50 -5.42
C LYS A 64 -6.34 9.39 -5.36
N ALA A 65 -5.94 8.16 -5.61
CA ALA A 65 -6.83 7.01 -5.57
C ALA A 65 -6.19 5.79 -4.90
N ILE A 66 -6.99 5.07 -4.12
CA ILE A 66 -6.58 3.86 -3.43
C ILE A 66 -7.59 2.75 -3.75
N ALA A 67 -7.13 1.70 -4.41
CA ALA A 67 -7.91 0.48 -4.62
C ALA A 67 -7.62 -0.52 -3.49
N LEU A 68 -8.67 -0.91 -2.75
CA LEU A 68 -8.57 -1.89 -1.66
C LEU A 68 -9.03 -3.26 -2.17
N ILE A 69 -8.15 -4.25 -2.07
CA ILE A 69 -8.45 -5.63 -2.52
C ILE A 69 -8.91 -6.52 -1.37
N ALA A 70 -8.55 -6.17 -0.13
CA ALA A 70 -8.87 -6.97 1.04
C ALA A 70 -10.38 -7.11 1.27
N GLU A 71 -10.85 -8.34 1.38
CA GLU A 71 -12.20 -8.67 1.85
C GLU A 71 -12.22 -9.00 3.35
N GLY A 72 -13.41 -9.00 3.95
CA GLY A 72 -13.59 -9.39 5.35
C GLY A 72 -12.87 -8.46 6.34
N VAL A 73 -12.67 -7.19 5.94
CA VAL A 73 -12.16 -6.16 6.84
C VAL A 73 -13.20 -5.97 7.93
N LEU A 74 -12.88 -6.44 9.13
CA LEU A 74 -13.71 -6.17 10.30
C LEU A 74 -13.81 -4.66 10.43
N ARG A 75 -15.04 -4.10 10.43
CA ARG A 75 -15.24 -2.77 11.00
C ARG A 75 -14.64 -2.84 12.38
N SER A 76 -13.59 -2.07 12.66
CA SER A 76 -13.09 -1.95 14.01
C SER A 76 -14.26 -1.40 14.81
N CYS A 77 -14.92 -2.25 15.61
CA CYS A 77 -15.83 -1.83 16.65
C CYS A 77 -14.98 -1.22 17.76
N SER A 78 -14.29 -0.14 17.42
CA SER A 78 -13.64 0.77 18.36
C SER A 78 -14.75 1.71 18.80
N ARG A 79 -15.66 1.17 19.63
CA ARG A 79 -16.58 1.85 20.54
C ARG A 79 -16.86 3.32 20.15
N ASP A 80 -18.01 3.57 19.53
CA ASP A 80 -18.70 4.84 19.71
C ASP A 80 -19.46 4.76 21.04
N PRO A 81 -19.03 5.41 22.14
CA PRO A 81 -19.93 5.72 23.24
C PRO A 81 -20.68 7.02 22.90
N VAL A 82 -21.46 7.04 21.82
CA VAL A 82 -22.35 8.17 21.52
C VAL A 82 -23.64 7.65 20.87
N GLU A 83 -24.43 6.97 21.68
CA GLU A 83 -25.89 6.93 21.54
C GLU A 83 -26.46 6.61 22.93
N GLY A 84 -26.76 7.68 23.67
CA GLY A 84 -27.30 7.69 25.03
C GLY A 84 -27.63 9.12 25.43
#